data_AF-A0A925SF77-F1
#
_entry.id   AF-A0A925SF77-F1
#
_cell.length_a   1.000
_cell.length_b   1.000
_cell.length_c   1.000
_cell.angle_alpha   90.00
_cell.angle_beta   90.00
_cell.angle_gamma   90.00
#
_symmetry.space_group_name_H-M   'P 1'
#
loop_
_entity.id
_entity.type
_entity.pdbx_description
1 polymer ?
#
loop_
_entity_poly.entity_id
_entity_poly.type
_entity_poly.pdbx_seq_one_letter_code
_entity_poly.pdbx_strand_id
1 'polypeptide(L)' 'MGMRILWSDSALAELEEIFDYYHAKASSLVARSLVKAIIQKTIILKSNPFVGVKESLLSDRPDEY' A
#
# COMPACT_ATOMS: atom_id res chain seq x y z
N MET A 1 12.78 -13.82 13.11
CA MET A 1 11.44 -14.19 12.58
C MET A 1 10.89 -12.98 11.85
N GLY A 2 10.73 -13.05 10.52
CA GLY A 2 10.26 -11.92 9.72
C GLY A 2 8.84 -12.16 9.22
N MET A 3 8.03 -11.10 9.16
CA MET A 3 6.70 -11.17 8.55
C MET A 3 6.80 -11.17 7.02
N ARG A 4 5.90 -11.90 6.35
CA ARG A 4 5.77 -11.88 4.89
C ARG A 4 4.70 -10.86 4.50
N ILE A 5 5.02 -10.03 3.52
CA ILE A 5 4.05 -9.11 2.92
C ILE A 5 3.30 -9.85 1.82
N LEU A 6 1.98 -9.81 1.88
CA LEU A 6 1.07 -10.31 0.86
C LEU A 6 0.20 -9.12 0.39
N TRP A 7 -0.13 -9.10 -0.89
CA TRP A 7 -1.02 -8.10 -1.47
C TRP A 7 -2.30 -8.81 -1.90
N SER A 8 -3.46 -8.23 -1.59
CA SER A 8 -4.73 -8.70 -2.15
C SER A 8 -4.84 -8.30 -3.62
N ASP A 9 -5.71 -8.99 -4.36
CA ASP A 9 -6.01 -8.63 -5.75
C ASP A 9 -6.53 -7.19 -5.86
N SER A 10 -7.32 -6.73 -4.88
CA SER A 10 -7.79 -5.34 -4.82
C SER A 10 -6.65 -4.35 -4.68
N ALA A 11 -5.67 -4.62 -3.82
CA ALA A 11 -4.54 -3.72 -3.60
C ALA A 11 -3.61 -3.67 -4.83
N LEU A 12 -3.48 -4.78 -5.57
CA LEU A 12 -2.77 -4.79 -6.85
C LEU A 12 -3.50 -3.95 -7.90
N ALA A 13 -4.82 -4.10 -8.02
CA ALA A 13 -5.64 -3.29 -8.93
C ALA A 13 -5.55 -1.79 -8.59
N GLU A 14 -5.58 -1.41 -7.32
CA GLU A 14 -5.42 -0.01 -6.89
C GLU A 14 -4.05 0.56 -7.26
N LEU A 15 -2.97 -0.22 -7.21
CA LEU A 15 -1.65 0.23 -7.67
C LEU A 15 -1.62 0.47 -9.19
N GLU A 16 -2.33 -0.34 -9.97
CA GLU A 16 -2.50 -0.14 -11.41
C GLU A 16 -3.33 1.13 -11.69
N GLU A 17 -4.44 1.34 -10.97
CA GLU A 17 -5.25 2.56 -11.11
C GLU A 17 -4.46 3.83 -10.77
N ILE A 18 -3.66 3.81 -9.69
CA ILE A 18 -2.77 4.92 -9.33
C ILE A 18 -1.77 5.17 -10.46
N PHE A 19 -1.18 4.11 -11.02
CA PHE A 19 -0.26 4.25 -12.13
C PHE A 19 -0.93 4.92 -13.34
N ASP A 20 -2.06 4.37 -13.79
CA ASP A 20 -2.76 4.82 -15.00
C ASP A 20 -3.22 6.27 -14.89
N TYR A 21 -3.74 6.66 -13.72
CA TYR A 21 -4.15 8.03 -13.45
C TYR A 21 -2.98 9.01 -13.61
N TYR A 22 -1.86 8.76 -12.91
CA TYR A 22 -0.70 9.67 -12.96
C TYR A 22 0.08 9.58 -14.27
N HIS A 23 0.00 8.44 -14.97
CA HIS A 23 0.54 8.28 -16.30
C HIS A 23 -0.18 9.22 -17.28
N ALA A 24 -1.51 9.26 -17.23
CA ALA A 24 -2.32 10.12 -18.07
C ALA A 24 -2.26 11.60 -17.67
N LYS A 25 -2.15 11.91 -16.38
CA LYS A 25 -2.23 13.30 -15.87
C LYS A 25 -0.89 14.01 -15.70
N ALA A 26 0.22 13.28 -15.59
CA ALA A 26 1.53 13.86 -15.34
C ALA A 26 2.60 13.29 -16.27
N SER A 27 3.07 12.07 -16.00
CA SER A 27 4.01 11.34 -16.85
C SER A 27 4.22 9.92 -16.32
N SER A 28 4.72 9.03 -17.17
CA SER A 28 5.12 7.69 -16.77
C SER A 28 6.18 7.70 -15.66
N LEU A 29 7.07 8.71 -15.63
CA LEU A 29 8.10 8.84 -14.59
C LEU A 29 7.47 9.12 -13.22
N VAL A 30 6.52 10.04 -13.16
CA VAL A 30 5.79 10.37 -11.91
C VAL A 30 4.98 9.16 -11.43
N ALA A 31 4.23 8.52 -12.32
CA ALA A 31 3.45 7.32 -12.01
C ALA A 31 4.32 6.20 -11.41
N ARG A 32 5.45 5.87 -12.06
CA ARG A 32 6.40 4.86 -11.56
C ARG A 32 6.97 5.22 -10.20
N SER A 33 7.31 6.50 -10.00
CA SER A 33 7.87 6.98 -8.74
C SER A 33 6.90 6.78 -7.57
N LEU A 34 5.62 7.12 -7.77
CA LEU A 34 4.57 6.97 -6.76
C LEU A 34 4.32 5.50 -6.41
N VAL A 35 4.09 4.64 -7.40
CA VAL A 35 3.88 3.19 -7.16
C VAL A 35 5.08 2.58 -6.44
N LYS A 36 6.32 2.91 -6.86
CA LYS A 36 7.53 2.44 -6.19
C LYS A 36 7.62 2.92 -4.75
N ALA A 37 7.25 4.18 -4.46
CA ALA A 37 7.27 4.71 -3.11
C ALA A 37 6.28 3.98 -2.18
N ILE A 38 5.09 3.64 -2.68
CA ILE A 38 4.09 2.86 -1.94
C ILE A 38 4.65 1.47 -1.61
N ILE A 39 5.17 0.75 -2.61
CA ILE A 39 5.76 -0.59 -2.42
C ILE A 39 6.95 -0.54 -1.45
N GLN A 40 7.81 0.47 -1.55
CA GLN A 40 8.94 0.62 -0.63
C GLN A 40 8.48 0.87 0.81
N LYS A 41 7.41 1.65 1.00
CA LYS A 41 6.87 1.92 2.33
C LYS A 41 6.35 0.66 3.01
N THR A 42 5.82 -0.31 2.27
CA THR A 42 5.34 -1.56 2.89
C THR A 42 6.47 -2.44 3.41
N ILE A 43 7.70 -2.32 2.88
CA ILE A 43 8.84 -3.18 3.28
C ILE A 43 9.14 -3.08 4.78
N ILE A 44 8.91 -1.92 5.40
CA ILE A 44 9.11 -1.72 6.84
C ILE A 44 8.28 -2.69 7.69
N LEU A 45 7.14 -3.16 7.19
CA LEU A 45 6.25 -4.07 7.89
C LEU A 45 6.88 -5.45 8.14
N LYS A 46 7.89 -5.84 7.36
CA LYS A 46 8.63 -7.09 7.59
C LYS A 46 9.30 -7.11 8.96
N SER A 47 9.75 -5.95 9.44
CA SER A 47 10.45 -5.78 10.73
C SER A 47 9.61 -5.05 11.78
N ASN A 48 8.70 -4.17 11.36
CA ASN A 48 7.84 -3.36 12.23
C ASN A 48 6.38 -3.46 11.77
N PRO A 49 5.73 -4.62 11.93
CA PRO A 49 4.40 -4.88 11.41
C PRO A 49 3.31 -3.97 12.01
N PHE A 50 3.51 -3.49 13.24
CA PHE A 50 2.57 -2.63 13.97
C PHE A 50 2.95 -1.15 13.95
N VAL A 51 3.75 -0.72 12.96
CA VAL A 51 4.16 0.69 12.83
C VAL A 51 3.01 1.63 12.43
N GLY A 52 1.97 1.08 11.80
CA GLY A 52 0.76 1.81 11.45
C GLY A 52 -0.13 2.05 12.67
N VAL A 53 -0.78 3.21 12.71
CA VAL A 53 -1.78 3.53 13.74
C VAL A 53 -3.06 2.74 13.42
N LYS A 54 -3.68 2.15 14.45
CA LYS A 54 -5.01 1.55 14.31
C LYS A 54 -6.04 2.64 14.04
N GLU A 55 -6.84 2.48 12.99
CA GLU A 55 -7.88 3.44 12.64
C GLU A 55 -8.98 3.46 13.70
N SER A 56 -9.10 4.57 14.42
CA SER A 56 -10.00 4.67 15.58
C SER A 56 -11.46 4.63 15.17
N LEU A 57 -11.79 5.09 13.95
CA LEU A 57 -13.16 5.01 13.41
C LEU A 57 -13.58 3.58 13.04
N LEU A 58 -12.65 2.62 13.08
CA LEU A 58 -12.89 1.22 12.76
C LEU A 58 -12.71 0.30 13.99
N SER A 59 -12.65 0.86 15.21
CA SER A 59 -12.44 0.10 16.45
C SER A 59 -13.48 -0.98 16.70
N ASP A 60 -14.69 -0.78 16.19
CA ASP A 60 -15.85 -1.65 16.46
C ASP A 60 -15.96 -2.80 15.45
N ARG A 61 -15.06 -2.90 14.47
CA ARG A 61 -15.05 -4.03 13.54
C ARG A 61 -14.60 -5.31 14.25
N PRO A 62 -15.33 -6.43 14.06
CA PRO A 62 -15.01 -7.67 14.73
C PRO A 62 -13.70 -8.31 14.24
N ASP A 63 -13.30 -8.03 13.00
CA ASP A 63 -12.11 -8.58 12.36
C ASP A 63 -11.02 -7.51 12.16
N GLU A 64 -9.79 -7.81 12.57
CA GLU A 64 -8.60 -7.06 12.20
C GLU A 64 -8.05 -7.60 10.86
N TYR A 65 -7.71 -6.71 9.92
CA TYR A 65 -7.06 -7.02 8.64
C TYR A 65 -5.53 -6.92 8.74
#